data_AF-A0A662LE09-F1
#
_entry.id   AF-A0A662LE09-F1
#
_cell.length_a   1.000
_cell.length_b   1.000
_cell.length_c   1.000
_cell.angle_alpha   90.00
_cell.angle_beta   90.00
_cell.angle_gamma   90.00
#
_symmetry.space_group_name_H-M   'P 1'
#
loop_
_entity.id
_entity.type
_entity.pdbx_description
1 polymer ?
#
loop_
_entity_poly.entity_id
_entity_poly.type
_entity_poly.pdbx_seq_one_letter_code
_entity_poly.pdbx_strand_id
1 'polypeptide(L)'
;VTTYNDTGVTNGQRYYYRVSAVNGVGEGELSEEVSALPQGVPSAPQNLVARGGDGYVVLTWEAPADDGGSPIIGYKIYRGTSSGNETYLTMVGGNETTYNDTGVTNGQTYYYRVSAVNGVGEGELSEEVSATPQSAPPAPADTSTSGGMSILPLLAAIAVAIVVFVLIVLFSRWRKSHTPRGRGSLEGESWGMSIEE
;
A
#
# COMPACT_ATOMS: atom_id res chain seq x y z
N VAL A 1 12.09 -26.60 -59.50
CA VAL A 1 11.96 -25.62 -58.39
C VAL A 1 13.13 -24.67 -58.52
N THR A 2 12.89 -23.35 -58.54
CA THR A 2 13.92 -22.31 -58.71
C THR A 2 14.10 -21.46 -57.44
N THR A 3 13.53 -21.91 -56.32
CA THR A 3 13.52 -21.21 -55.04
C THR A 3 14.10 -22.12 -53.96
N TYR A 4 14.86 -21.53 -53.04
CA TYR A 4 15.36 -22.16 -51.83
C TYR A 4 15.06 -21.24 -50.65
N ASN A 5 14.55 -21.79 -49.55
CA ASN A 5 14.26 -21.05 -48.32
C ASN A 5 15.23 -21.49 -47.24
N ASP A 6 16.19 -20.63 -46.90
CA ASP A 6 17.13 -20.91 -45.82
C ASP A 6 16.47 -20.69 -44.46
N THR A 7 16.20 -21.78 -43.74
CA THR A 7 15.59 -21.75 -42.41
C THR A 7 16.63 -21.74 -41.28
N GLY A 8 17.92 -21.84 -41.59
CA GLY A 8 19.02 -21.89 -40.63
C GLY A 8 19.61 -20.52 -40.27
N VAL A 9 18.94 -19.44 -40.67
CA VAL A 9 19.43 -18.07 -40.49
C VAL A 9 19.12 -17.52 -39.11
N THR A 10 20.02 -16.67 -38.60
CA THR A 10 19.85 -15.92 -37.36
C THR A 10 19.53 -14.45 -37.68
N ASN A 11 18.53 -13.88 -37.01
CA ASN A 11 18.21 -12.46 -37.15
C ASN A 11 19.40 -11.57 -36.77
N GLY A 12 19.57 -10.46 -37.49
CA GLY A 12 20.69 -9.54 -37.27
C GLY A 12 22.04 -10.01 -37.85
N GLN A 13 22.15 -11.27 -38.31
CA GLN A 13 23.34 -11.75 -38.99
C GLN A 13 23.21 -11.57 -40.51
N ARG A 14 24.22 -10.95 -41.13
CA ARG A 14 24.28 -10.84 -42.59
C ARG A 14 24.74 -12.16 -43.20
N TYR A 15 24.00 -12.65 -44.18
CA TYR A 15 24.32 -13.84 -44.98
C TYR A 15 24.58 -13.46 -46.44
N TYR A 16 25.38 -14.27 -47.12
CA TYR A 16 25.77 -14.10 -48.52
C TYR A 16 25.47 -15.39 -49.27
N TYR A 17 24.85 -15.28 -50.44
CA TYR A 17 24.37 -16.41 -51.22
C TYR A 17 24.86 -16.33 -52.66
N ARG A 18 25.21 -17.50 -53.20
CA ARG A 18 25.51 -17.74 -54.61
C ARG A 18 24.86 -19.06 -55.02
N VAL A 19 24.50 -19.19 -56.28
CA VAL A 19 23.94 -20.43 -56.84
C VAL A 19 24.70 -20.83 -58.09
N SER A 20 24.92 -22.13 -58.28
CA SER A 20 25.48 -22.74 -59.49
C SER A 20 24.49 -23.77 -60.05
N ALA A 21 24.56 -24.02 -61.36
CA ALA A 21 23.78 -25.09 -61.97
C ALA A 21 24.62 -26.38 -62.06
N VAL A 22 24.07 -27.52 -61.68
CA VAL A 22 24.75 -28.83 -61.78
C VAL A 22 24.05 -29.70 -62.82
N ASN A 23 24.81 -30.30 -63.74
CA ASN A 23 24.33 -31.28 -64.71
C ASN A 23 25.21 -32.54 -64.74
N GLY A 24 24.96 -33.47 -65.67
CA GLY A 24 25.70 -34.74 -65.77
C GLY A 24 27.19 -34.61 -66.16
N VAL A 25 27.65 -33.43 -66.59
CA VAL A 25 29.05 -33.12 -66.90
C VAL A 25 29.75 -32.51 -65.68
N GLY A 26 29.03 -31.77 -64.85
CA GLY A 26 29.57 -31.17 -63.64
C GLY A 26 28.79 -29.95 -63.16
N GLU A 27 29.40 -29.21 -62.26
CA GLU A 27 28.91 -27.94 -61.71
C GLU A 27 29.37 -26.77 -62.61
N GLY A 28 28.44 -25.86 -62.91
CA GLY A 28 28.68 -24.64 -63.66
C GLY A 28 29.21 -23.50 -62.79
N GLU A 29 29.39 -22.33 -63.40
CA GLU A 29 29.86 -21.15 -62.67
C GLU A 29 28.85 -20.67 -61.61
N LEU A 30 29.37 -20.08 -60.54
CA LEU A 30 28.57 -19.43 -59.51
C LEU A 30 27.95 -18.14 -60.06
N SER A 31 26.74 -17.84 -59.62
CA SER A 31 26.10 -16.55 -59.83
C SER A 31 26.86 -15.41 -59.15
N GLU A 32 26.44 -14.17 -59.48
CA GLU A 32 26.74 -13.00 -58.64
C GLU A 32 26.33 -13.25 -57.18
N GLU A 33 27.10 -12.67 -56.27
CA GLU A 33 26.83 -12.77 -54.84
C GLU A 33 25.76 -11.78 -54.42
N VAL A 34 24.78 -12.26 -53.67
CA VAL A 34 23.74 -11.43 -53.05
C VAL A 34 23.80 -11.57 -51.54
N SER A 35 23.46 -10.51 -50.81
CA SER A 35 23.43 -10.54 -49.35
C SER A 35 22.04 -10.27 -48.79
N ALA A 36 21.71 -10.89 -47.65
CA ALA A 36 20.49 -10.63 -46.90
C ALA A 36 20.80 -10.41 -45.42
N LEU A 37 19.99 -9.59 -44.75
CA LEU A 37 20.01 -9.36 -43.31
C LEU A 37 18.62 -9.70 -42.76
N PRO A 38 18.40 -10.94 -42.28
CA PRO A 38 17.13 -11.34 -41.67
C PRO A 38 16.83 -10.49 -40.43
N GLN A 39 15.57 -10.11 -40.28
CA GLN A 39 15.06 -9.40 -39.11
C GLN A 39 13.73 -10.01 -38.71
N GLY A 40 13.46 -9.99 -37.41
CA GLY A 40 12.21 -10.42 -36.79
C GLY A 40 11.68 -9.35 -35.85
N VAL A 41 10.51 -9.61 -35.28
CA VAL A 41 10.01 -8.83 -34.15
C VAL A 41 10.80 -9.20 -32.88
N PRO A 42 10.80 -8.34 -31.85
CA PRO A 42 11.48 -8.66 -30.59
C PRO A 42 10.84 -9.84 -29.86
N SER A 43 11.60 -10.49 -28.97
CA SER A 43 11.03 -11.39 -27.98
C SER A 43 10.23 -10.61 -26.91
N ALA A 44 9.52 -11.33 -26.03
CA ALA A 44 8.83 -10.69 -24.91
C ALA A 44 9.80 -9.94 -23.97
N PRO A 45 9.40 -8.79 -23.42
CA PRO A 45 10.08 -8.16 -22.29
C PRO A 45 10.16 -9.08 -21.07
N GLN A 46 11.21 -8.92 -20.27
CA GLN A 46 11.50 -9.80 -19.15
C GLN A 46 11.18 -9.13 -17.81
N ASN A 47 10.99 -9.95 -16.76
CA ASN A 47 10.91 -9.48 -15.37
C ASN A 47 9.93 -8.31 -15.14
N LEU A 48 8.78 -8.34 -15.81
CA LEU A 48 7.72 -7.35 -15.56
C LEU A 48 7.27 -7.45 -14.10
N VAL A 49 7.18 -6.31 -13.43
CA VAL A 49 6.70 -6.16 -12.06
C VAL A 49 5.73 -4.99 -11.99
N ALA A 50 4.62 -5.17 -11.31
CA ALA A 50 3.66 -4.10 -10.99
C ALA A 50 3.65 -3.83 -9.48
N ARG A 51 3.77 -2.55 -9.10
CA ARG A 51 3.72 -2.11 -7.69
C ARG A 51 2.65 -1.05 -7.51
N GLY A 52 1.63 -1.37 -6.73
CA GLY A 52 0.57 -0.43 -6.37
C GLY A 52 1.04 0.59 -5.32
N GLY A 53 0.61 1.84 -5.49
CA GLY A 53 0.71 2.91 -4.52
C GLY A 53 -0.64 3.60 -4.32
N ASP A 54 -0.62 4.79 -3.70
CA ASP A 54 -1.84 5.56 -3.46
C ASP A 54 -2.25 6.32 -4.74
N GLY A 55 -3.21 5.75 -5.48
CA GLY A 55 -3.71 6.32 -6.74
C GLY A 55 -2.80 6.09 -7.96
N TYR A 56 -1.85 5.18 -7.88
CA TYR A 56 -0.98 4.83 -9.02
C TYR A 56 -0.49 3.38 -8.98
N VAL A 57 -0.04 2.87 -10.13
CA VAL A 57 0.71 1.62 -10.25
C VAL A 57 1.99 1.88 -11.04
N VAL A 58 3.15 1.54 -10.47
CA VAL A 58 4.43 1.59 -11.17
C VAL A 58 4.72 0.22 -11.78
N LEU A 59 4.93 0.20 -13.10
CA LEU A 59 5.43 -0.94 -13.85
C LEU A 59 6.93 -0.78 -14.06
N THR A 60 7.68 -1.87 -13.90
CA THR A 60 9.10 -1.96 -14.26
C THR A 60 9.35 -3.26 -14.98
N TRP A 61 10.18 -3.25 -16.02
CA TRP A 61 10.53 -4.45 -16.80
C TRP A 61 11.99 -4.37 -17.26
N GLU A 62 12.47 -5.47 -17.81
CA GLU A 62 13.76 -5.57 -18.49
C GLU A 62 13.56 -5.72 -19.99
N ALA A 63 14.58 -5.32 -20.75
CA ALA A 63 14.56 -5.46 -22.21
C ALA A 63 14.40 -6.93 -22.65
N PRO A 64 13.86 -7.18 -23.86
CA PRO A 64 13.84 -8.50 -24.46
C PRO A 64 15.23 -9.13 -24.53
N ALA A 65 15.29 -10.46 -24.49
CA ALA A 65 16.54 -11.19 -24.68
C ALA A 65 17.04 -11.12 -26.13
N ASP A 66 16.12 -10.98 -27.09
CA ASP A 66 16.39 -10.81 -28.51
C ASP A 66 15.55 -9.64 -29.06
N ASP A 67 16.21 -8.69 -29.73
CA ASP A 67 15.55 -7.56 -30.39
C ASP A 67 15.10 -7.89 -31.82
N GLY A 68 15.34 -9.11 -32.30
CA GLY A 68 15.00 -9.54 -33.65
C GLY A 68 15.94 -8.97 -34.72
N GLY A 69 17.13 -8.49 -34.36
CA GLY A 69 18.09 -7.91 -35.29
C GLY A 69 17.73 -6.49 -35.75
N SER A 70 16.87 -5.81 -35.00
CA SER A 70 16.46 -4.41 -35.23
C SER A 70 16.22 -3.72 -33.89
N PRO A 71 16.74 -2.50 -33.68
CA PRO A 71 16.70 -1.85 -32.37
C PRO A 71 15.27 -1.60 -31.89
N ILE A 72 15.06 -1.75 -30.58
CA ILE A 72 13.79 -1.44 -29.92
C ILE A 72 13.49 0.06 -30.04
N ILE A 73 12.31 0.39 -30.58
CA ILE A 73 11.82 1.77 -30.71
C ILE A 73 10.82 2.13 -29.61
N GLY A 74 10.24 1.15 -28.93
CA GLY A 74 9.39 1.40 -27.76
C GLY A 74 8.76 0.16 -27.17
N TYR A 75 7.99 0.38 -26.10
CA TYR A 75 7.26 -0.65 -25.38
C TYR A 75 5.79 -0.29 -25.31
N LYS A 76 4.91 -1.21 -25.70
CA LYS A 76 3.46 -1.02 -25.52
C LYS A 76 3.03 -1.62 -24.20
N ILE A 77 2.26 -0.86 -23.44
CA ILE A 77 1.67 -1.26 -22.17
C ILE A 77 0.22 -1.63 -22.42
N TYR A 78 -0.18 -2.77 -21.88
CA TYR A 78 -1.54 -3.29 -21.91
C TYR A 78 -2.09 -3.32 -20.49
N ARG A 79 -3.38 -2.98 -20.33
CA ARG A 79 -4.06 -2.95 -19.04
C ARG A 79 -5.47 -3.53 -19.13
N GLY A 80 -5.86 -4.30 -18.13
CA GLY A 80 -7.22 -4.83 -17.94
C GLY A 80 -7.64 -4.83 -16.47
N THR A 81 -8.93 -4.97 -16.20
CA THR A 81 -9.48 -5.18 -14.84
C THR A 81 -9.81 -6.66 -14.56
N SER A 82 -9.60 -7.52 -15.55
CA SER A 82 -9.74 -8.98 -15.46
C SER A 82 -8.53 -9.63 -16.15
N SER A 83 -8.01 -10.70 -15.54
CA SER A 83 -6.89 -11.49 -16.06
C SER A 83 -7.15 -11.95 -17.51
N GLY A 84 -6.13 -11.86 -18.36
CA GLY A 84 -6.16 -12.27 -19.76
C GLY A 84 -7.02 -11.41 -20.68
N ASN A 85 -7.46 -10.23 -20.21
CA ASN A 85 -8.25 -9.28 -21.00
C ASN A 85 -7.65 -7.87 -20.93
N GLU A 86 -6.33 -7.78 -21.04
CA GLU A 86 -5.63 -6.52 -21.16
C GLU A 86 -5.80 -5.93 -22.57
N THR A 87 -6.07 -4.63 -22.61
CA THR A 87 -6.18 -3.87 -23.86
C THR A 87 -5.08 -2.83 -23.93
N TYR A 88 -4.73 -2.42 -25.15
CA TYR A 88 -3.68 -1.43 -25.36
C TYR A 88 -3.98 -0.14 -24.60
N LEU A 89 -3.04 0.28 -23.74
CA LEU A 89 -3.14 1.49 -22.95
C LEU A 89 -2.33 2.63 -23.57
N THR A 90 -1.02 2.40 -23.77
CA THR A 90 -0.09 3.42 -24.26
C THR A 90 1.22 2.80 -24.72
N MET A 91 2.11 3.61 -25.29
CA MET A 91 3.46 3.23 -25.67
C MET A 91 4.48 4.23 -25.11
N VAL A 92 5.58 3.71 -24.57
CA VAL A 92 6.73 4.49 -24.11
C VAL A 92 7.94 4.28 -25.04
N GLY A 93 8.94 5.15 -24.95
CA GLY A 93 10.13 5.09 -25.81
C GLY A 93 11.00 3.86 -25.57
N GLY A 94 11.84 3.50 -26.55
CA GLY A 94 12.67 2.28 -26.51
C GLY A 94 13.74 2.23 -25.41
N ASN A 95 14.09 3.39 -24.84
CA ASN A 95 15.02 3.49 -23.72
C ASN A 95 14.31 3.42 -22.36
N GLU A 96 12.98 3.42 -22.34
CA GLU A 96 12.17 3.38 -21.12
C GLU A 96 11.93 1.94 -20.69
N THR A 97 12.12 1.68 -19.40
CA THR A 97 11.89 0.37 -18.76
C THR A 97 10.95 0.49 -17.54
N THR A 98 10.25 1.62 -17.46
CA THR A 98 9.33 1.95 -16.39
C THR A 98 8.14 2.73 -16.93
N TYR A 99 6.98 2.55 -16.30
CA TYR A 99 5.78 3.32 -16.58
C TYR A 99 4.96 3.51 -15.30
N ASN A 100 4.55 4.75 -15.02
CA ASN A 100 3.71 5.07 -13.87
C ASN A 100 2.25 5.29 -14.33
N ASP A 101 1.38 4.31 -14.10
CA ASP A 101 -0.04 4.40 -14.40
C ASP A 101 -0.76 5.15 -13.28
N THR A 102 -1.12 6.41 -13.53
CA THR A 102 -1.91 7.24 -12.61
C THR A 102 -3.41 7.20 -12.92
N GLY A 103 -3.85 6.39 -13.88
CA GLY A 103 -5.25 6.27 -14.29
C GLY A 103 -6.02 5.17 -13.56
N VAL A 104 -5.61 4.84 -12.33
CA VAL A 104 -6.09 3.70 -11.54
C VAL A 104 -6.86 4.14 -10.31
N THR A 105 -7.75 3.27 -9.84
CA THR A 105 -8.54 3.50 -8.63
C THR A 105 -8.07 2.60 -7.49
N ASN A 106 -7.83 3.17 -6.30
CA ASN A 106 -7.48 2.40 -5.11
C ASN A 106 -8.53 1.30 -4.82
N GLY A 107 -8.06 0.11 -4.49
CA GLY A 107 -8.88 -1.07 -4.22
C GLY A 107 -9.28 -1.88 -5.47
N GLN A 108 -9.09 -1.36 -6.69
CA GLN A 108 -9.32 -2.11 -7.93
C GLN A 108 -8.05 -2.85 -8.33
N THR A 109 -8.12 -4.17 -8.53
CA THR A 109 -7.00 -4.92 -9.12
C THR A 109 -6.92 -4.67 -10.62
N TYR A 110 -5.73 -4.33 -11.11
CA TYR A 110 -5.42 -4.19 -12.53
C TYR A 110 -4.42 -5.27 -12.94
N TYR A 111 -4.56 -5.73 -14.17
CA TYR A 111 -3.67 -6.71 -14.81
C TYR A 111 -2.93 -6.01 -15.94
N TYR A 112 -1.65 -6.33 -16.09
CA TYR A 112 -0.74 -5.67 -17.01
C TYR A 112 0.11 -6.67 -17.78
N ARG A 113 0.36 -6.34 -19.04
CA ARG A 113 1.36 -6.96 -19.90
C ARG A 113 2.11 -5.86 -20.66
N VAL A 114 3.33 -6.16 -21.08
CA VAL A 114 4.14 -5.24 -21.90
C VAL A 114 4.68 -6.01 -23.11
N SER A 115 4.70 -5.39 -24.29
CA SER A 115 5.41 -5.90 -25.47
C SER A 115 6.47 -4.90 -25.92
N ALA A 116 7.52 -5.38 -26.57
CA ALA A 116 8.52 -4.55 -27.21
C ALA A 116 8.22 -4.37 -28.70
N VAL A 117 8.61 -3.23 -29.26
CA VAL A 117 8.38 -2.87 -30.67
C VAL A 117 9.70 -2.47 -31.29
N ASN A 118 10.02 -3.00 -32.47
CA ASN A 118 11.18 -2.60 -33.29
C ASN A 118 10.72 -2.16 -34.70
N GLY A 119 11.66 -1.96 -35.63
CA GLY A 119 11.36 -1.58 -37.02
C GLY A 119 10.61 -2.63 -37.84
N VAL A 120 10.56 -3.89 -37.41
CA VAL A 120 9.79 -4.97 -38.04
C VAL A 120 8.35 -4.97 -37.53
N GLY A 121 8.17 -4.74 -36.23
CA GLY A 121 6.85 -4.70 -35.61
C GLY A 121 6.86 -4.95 -34.12
N GLU A 122 5.69 -5.33 -33.61
CA GLU A 122 5.47 -5.66 -32.21
C GLU A 122 5.79 -7.13 -31.93
N GLY A 123 6.53 -7.36 -30.85
CA GLY A 123 6.89 -8.68 -30.35
C GLY A 123 5.83 -9.30 -29.45
N GLU A 124 6.19 -10.41 -28.82
CA GLU A 124 5.32 -11.13 -27.89
C GLU A 124 5.06 -10.30 -26.61
N LEU A 125 3.90 -10.55 -26.00
CA LEU A 125 3.56 -9.98 -24.69
C LEU A 125 4.37 -10.68 -23.60
N SER A 126 4.79 -9.91 -22.59
CA SER A 126 5.33 -10.43 -21.35
C SER A 126 4.35 -11.34 -20.62
N GLU A 127 4.87 -12.04 -19.61
CA GLU A 127 4.03 -12.62 -18.56
C GLU A 127 3.13 -11.55 -17.93
N GLU A 128 1.95 -11.99 -17.50
CA GLU A 128 0.95 -11.13 -16.89
C GLU A 128 1.29 -10.88 -15.42
N VAL A 129 1.16 -9.63 -14.99
CA VAL A 129 1.26 -9.24 -13.58
C VAL A 129 0.03 -8.48 -13.16
N SER A 130 -0.22 -8.42 -11.85
CA SER A 130 -1.30 -7.61 -11.30
C SER A 130 -0.85 -6.79 -10.10
N ALA A 131 -1.56 -5.69 -9.86
CA ALA A 131 -1.41 -4.87 -8.68
C ALA A 131 -2.76 -4.27 -8.27
N THR A 132 -2.93 -4.08 -6.96
CA THR A 132 -4.07 -3.37 -6.38
C THR A 132 -3.54 -2.11 -5.69
N PRO A 133 -3.65 -0.92 -6.29
CA PRO A 133 -3.26 0.32 -5.63
C PRO A 133 -4.11 0.54 -4.37
N GLN A 134 -3.51 1.10 -3.33
CA GLN A 134 -4.15 1.30 -2.04
C GLN A 134 -3.61 2.58 -1.40
N SER A 135 -4.47 3.31 -0.71
CA SER A 135 -4.03 4.40 0.15
C SER A 135 -3.31 3.84 1.38
N ALA A 136 -2.38 4.61 1.92
CA ALA A 136 -1.81 4.29 3.24
C ALA A 136 -2.96 4.13 4.25
N PRO A 137 -2.89 3.15 5.18
CA PRO A 137 -3.80 3.13 6.31
C PRO A 137 -3.76 4.49 7.02
N PRO A 138 -4.91 5.03 7.47
CA PRO A 138 -4.88 6.22 8.30
C PRO A 138 -3.95 5.96 9.49
N ALA A 139 -3.13 6.96 9.84
CA ALA A 139 -2.29 6.89 11.03
C ALA A 139 -3.16 6.46 12.22
N PRO A 140 -2.64 5.63 13.16
CA PRO A 140 -3.41 5.25 14.33
C PRO A 140 -3.94 6.54 14.97
N ALA A 141 -5.26 6.66 15.07
CA ALA A 141 -5.85 7.80 15.76
C ALA A 141 -5.27 7.77 17.18
N ASP A 142 -4.55 8.83 17.56
CA ASP A 142 -4.16 9.04 18.94
C ASP A 142 -5.47 9.10 19.74
N THR A 143 -5.86 7.96 20.30
CA THR A 143 -6.84 7.87 21.38
C THR A 143 -6.14 8.39 22.62
N SER A 144 -5.74 9.66 22.58
CA SER A 144 -5.74 10.50 23.76
C SER A 144 -7.20 10.64 24.16
N THR A 145 -7.75 9.57 24.75
CA THR A 145 -8.68 9.68 25.86
C THR A 145 -7.92 10.47 26.93
N SER A 146 -7.81 11.79 26.72
CA SER A 146 -7.75 12.74 27.82
C SER A 146 -8.97 12.40 28.62
N GLY A 147 -8.75 11.62 29.68
CA GLY A 147 -9.78 11.03 30.51
C GLY A 147 -10.86 12.07 30.72
N GLY A 148 -12.09 11.69 30.42
CA GLY A 148 -13.23 12.43 30.88
C GLY A 148 -12.95 12.77 32.34
N MET A 149 -12.87 14.06 32.64
CA MET A 149 -12.89 14.52 34.02
C MET A 149 -14.20 13.97 34.57
N SER A 150 -14.11 12.84 35.28
CA SER A 150 -15.23 12.30 36.03
C SER A 150 -15.64 13.39 37.01
N ILE A 151 -16.74 14.09 36.71
CA ILE A 151 -17.37 15.08 37.59
C ILE A 151 -18.16 14.41 38.74
N LEU A 152 -17.92 13.11 39.00
CA LEU A 152 -18.45 12.38 40.14
C LEU A 152 -17.27 12.00 41.05
N PRO A 153 -17.21 12.54 42.29
CA PRO A 153 -18.35 12.66 43.20
C PRO A 153 -18.46 14.04 43.90
N LEU A 154 -19.12 15.03 43.29
CA LEU A 154 -19.61 16.19 44.06
C LEU A 154 -20.86 15.86 44.90
N LEU A 155 -21.53 14.73 44.63
CA LEU A 155 -22.68 14.25 45.40
C LEU A 155 -22.31 13.62 46.75
N ALA A 156 -21.06 13.17 46.95
CA ALA A 156 -20.63 12.57 48.21
C ALA A 156 -20.40 13.61 49.32
N ALA A 157 -20.01 14.85 48.98
CA ALA A 157 -19.76 15.89 49.97
C ALA A 157 -21.06 16.46 50.58
N ILE A 158 -22.16 16.49 49.82
CA ILE A 158 -23.44 17.04 50.28
C ILE A 158 -24.11 16.11 51.32
N ALA A 159 -23.99 14.79 51.16
CA ALA A 159 -24.55 13.83 52.11
C ALA A 159 -23.84 13.87 53.48
N VAL A 160 -22.51 14.03 53.50
CA VAL A 160 -21.73 14.11 54.76
C VAL A 160 -22.05 15.41 55.52
N ALA A 161 -22.19 16.54 54.82
CA ALA A 161 -22.55 17.81 55.46
C ALA A 161 -23.95 17.77 56.09
N ILE A 162 -24.94 17.14 55.42
CA ILE A 162 -26.30 17.01 55.96
C ILE A 162 -26.30 16.10 57.21
N VAL A 163 -25.60 14.96 57.18
CA VAL A 163 -25.54 14.03 58.33
C VAL A 163 -24.83 14.68 59.53
N VAL A 164 -23.71 15.39 59.30
CA VAL A 164 -23.01 16.12 60.36
C VAL A 164 -23.88 17.25 60.93
N PHE A 165 -24.59 18.00 60.09
CA PHE A 165 -25.49 19.05 60.55
C PHE A 165 -26.68 18.50 61.34
N VAL A 166 -27.29 17.39 60.90
CA VAL A 166 -28.37 16.72 61.63
C VAL A 166 -27.87 16.19 62.98
N LEU A 167 -26.68 15.60 63.05
CA LEU A 167 -26.09 15.14 64.32
C LEU A 167 -25.75 16.31 65.26
N ILE A 168 -25.23 17.43 64.75
CA ILE A 168 -24.96 18.63 65.56
C ILE A 168 -26.26 19.22 66.10
N VAL A 169 -27.32 19.28 65.28
CA VAL A 169 -28.64 19.78 65.72
C VAL A 169 -29.29 18.85 66.74
N LEU A 170 -29.22 17.53 66.54
CA LEU A 170 -29.73 16.55 67.49
C LEU A 170 -28.96 16.58 68.82
N PHE A 171 -27.63 16.69 68.77
CA PHE A 171 -26.79 16.81 69.97
C PHE A 171 -27.03 18.13 70.71
N SER A 172 -27.24 19.24 69.98
CA SER A 172 -27.60 20.53 70.56
C SER A 172 -28.98 20.51 71.23
N ARG A 173 -29.95 19.78 70.65
CA ARG A 173 -31.28 19.57 71.24
C ARG A 173 -31.23 18.65 72.45
N TRP A 174 -30.41 17.60 72.42
CA TRP A 174 -30.17 16.71 73.56
C TRP A 174 -29.48 17.45 74.73
N ARG A 175 -28.46 18.27 74.46
CA ARG A 175 -27.78 19.06 75.49
C ARG A 175 -28.74 20.05 76.19
N LYS A 176 -29.64 20.68 75.44
CA LYS A 176 -30.67 21.57 76.02
C LYS A 176 -31.70 20.82 76.86
N SER A 177 -32.04 19.58 76.51
CA SER A 177 -33.01 18.79 77.28
C SER A 177 -32.44 18.22 78.58
N HIS A 178 -31.12 18.15 78.72
CA HIS A 178 -30.42 17.63 79.91
C HIS A 178 -29.75 18.72 80.75
N THR A 179 -30.20 19.98 80.63
CA THR A 179 -29.83 21.02 81.60
C THR A 179 -30.56 20.70 82.92
N PRO A 180 -29.88 20.34 84.02
CA PRO A 180 -30.56 20.07 85.28
C PRO A 180 -31.19 21.38 85.78
N ARG A 181 -32.51 21.38 85.98
CA ARG A 181 -33.20 22.48 86.67
C ARG A 181 -32.71 22.49 88.12
N GLY A 182 -31.93 23.51 88.48
CA GLY A 182 -31.62 23.80 89.87
C GLY A 182 -32.90 23.96 90.69
N ARG A 183 -33.10 23.07 91.67
CA ARG A 183 -34.08 23.20 92.74
C ARG A 183 -33.36 23.86 93.92
N GLY A 184 -33.93 24.96 94.41
CA GLY A 184 -33.38 25.75 95.50
C GLY A 184 -33.36 25.06 96.86
N SER A 185 -32.45 25.58 97.69
CA SER A 185 -32.56 25.87 99.12
C SER A 185 -33.24 24.85 100.02
N LEU A 186 -32.45 24.17 100.86
CA LEU A 186 -32.74 24.02 102.30
C LEU A 186 -31.43 24.03 103.10
N GLU A 187 -31.52 24.63 104.28
CA GLU A 187 -30.50 24.93 105.28
C GLU A 187 -29.90 23.68 105.96
N GLY A 188 -28.74 23.90 106.61
CA GLY A 188 -28.35 23.20 107.84
C GLY A 188 -27.30 22.10 107.68
N GLU A 189 -26.03 22.40 107.99
CA GLU A 189 -25.42 22.02 109.28
C GLU A 189 -23.90 22.28 109.28
N SER A 190 -23.47 22.85 110.40
CA SER A 190 -22.13 23.27 110.79
C SER A 190 -21.30 22.09 111.28
N TRP A 191 -20.01 22.01 110.89
CA TRP A 191 -18.85 21.70 111.77
C TRP A 191 -17.61 22.34 111.09
N GLY A 192 -16.95 23.34 111.68
CA GLY A 192 -15.86 23.18 112.67
C GLY A 192 -14.50 23.14 111.95
N MET A 193 -13.87 24.30 111.67
CA MET A 193 -12.67 24.83 112.35
C MET A 193 -11.45 23.89 112.26
N SER A 194 -10.39 24.23 111.53
CA SER A 194 -9.15 24.92 112.02
C SER A 194 -8.00 24.42 111.12
N ILE A 195 -6.85 25.05 110.83
CA ILE A 195 -6.13 26.27 111.22
C ILE A 195 -4.84 26.29 110.33
N GLU A 196 -4.36 27.50 109.97
CA GLU A 196 -2.98 27.98 109.68
C GLU A 196 -2.03 27.22 108.71
N GLU A 197 -1.11 27.85 107.98
CA GLU A 197 -0.52 29.21 108.00
C GLU A 197 -0.56 29.89 106.61
#